data_AF-A0A0C6FC03-F1
#
_entry.id   AF-A0A0C6FC03-F1
#
_cell.length_a   1.000
_cell.length_b   1.000
_cell.length_c   1.000
_cell.angle_alpha   90.00
_cell.angle_beta   90.00
_cell.angle_gamma   90.00
#
_symmetry.space_group_name_H-M   'P 1'
#
loop_
_entity.id
_entity.type
_entity.pdbx_description
1 polymer ?
#
loop_
_entity_poly.entity_id
_entity_poly.type
_entity_poly.pdbx_seq_one_letter_code
_entity_poly.pdbx_strand_id
1 'polypeptide(L)'
;MTDPIARPGVYGHPPADLAAVPDGAVQLSPLVPGSESLEDLAPGALDSLTVLAPPGTLERRHTLALALRALAPGGALTVLAPKDKGGSRLARELSGFGCRLDESAKSHHRIVRTVRPDAPSGLDAAIAEGAPRRDDGLGLWTQPGIFSWNRIDPGTALLIETLPALSGRGADLGCGLGILAHAVLASPKVTALALVDNDRRAVEASRRNVDEPRVTVTWADARAADAVPERLDFVVMNPPFHDGGAEDRALGQAFIRRAAAALRPGGTLWLTANTHLPYEATLGEVFREVTQRAVAQGYKIHEARK
;
A
#
# COMPACT_ATOMS: atom_id res chain seq x y z
N MET A 1 -19.59 33.27 -10.17
CA MET A 1 -18.74 32.11 -9.87
C MET A 1 -19.31 30.94 -10.63
N THR A 2 -18.64 30.49 -11.69
CA THR A 2 -18.96 29.22 -12.33
C THR A 2 -18.64 28.11 -11.33
N ASP A 3 -19.63 27.28 -11.00
CA ASP A 3 -19.35 26.05 -10.24
C ASP A 3 -18.22 25.30 -10.95
N PRO A 4 -17.22 24.78 -10.22
CA PRO A 4 -16.16 24.00 -10.82
C PRO A 4 -16.81 22.84 -11.59
N ILE A 5 -16.44 22.70 -12.86
CA ILE A 5 -16.96 21.63 -13.72
C ILE A 5 -16.55 20.30 -13.08
N ALA A 6 -17.54 19.55 -12.60
CA ALA A 6 -17.33 18.22 -12.05
C ALA A 6 -16.64 17.35 -13.12
N ARG A 7 -15.63 16.59 -12.72
CA ARG A 7 -14.77 15.81 -13.63
C ARG A 7 -14.83 14.32 -13.33
N PRO A 8 -14.47 13.44 -14.28
CA PRO A 8 -14.37 12.02 -14.02
C PRO A 8 -13.19 11.69 -13.09
N GLY A 9 -13.32 10.63 -12.29
CA GLY A 9 -12.25 10.08 -11.47
C GLY A 9 -12.08 8.57 -11.64
N VAL A 10 -10.91 8.09 -11.24
CA VAL A 10 -10.59 6.66 -11.16
C VAL A 10 -9.83 6.36 -9.87
N TYR A 11 -10.23 5.29 -9.18
CA TYR A 11 -9.52 4.77 -8.01
C TYR A 11 -8.94 3.40 -8.34
N GLY A 12 -7.61 3.35 -8.44
CA GLY A 12 -6.84 2.14 -8.71
C GLY A 12 -6.62 1.92 -10.21
N HIS A 13 -6.40 0.68 -10.60
CA HIS A 13 -6.21 0.26 -11.99
C HIS A 13 -7.30 -0.74 -12.39
N PRO A 14 -8.56 -0.30 -12.54
CA PRO A 14 -9.64 -1.19 -12.97
C PRO A 14 -9.30 -1.83 -14.33
N PRO A 15 -9.48 -3.15 -14.51
CA PRO A 15 -9.22 -3.78 -15.80
C PRO A 15 -10.11 -3.19 -16.90
N ALA A 16 -9.48 -2.78 -18.01
CA ALA A 16 -10.15 -2.04 -19.08
C ALA A 16 -11.29 -2.84 -19.75
N ASP A 17 -11.24 -4.18 -19.70
CA ASP A 17 -12.28 -5.05 -20.23
C ASP A 17 -13.50 -5.18 -19.28
N LEU A 18 -13.39 -4.72 -18.04
CA LEU A 18 -14.42 -4.82 -17.00
C LEU A 18 -15.14 -3.51 -16.72
N ALA A 19 -14.42 -2.39 -16.74
CA ALA A 19 -14.98 -1.06 -16.52
C ALA A 19 -14.30 -0.02 -17.40
N ALA A 20 -15.09 0.85 -18.03
CA ALA A 20 -14.58 1.98 -18.77
C ALA A 20 -14.12 3.06 -17.78
N VAL A 21 -12.92 3.59 -18.00
CA VAL A 21 -12.42 4.78 -17.32
C VAL A 21 -12.52 5.93 -18.32
N PRO A 22 -13.29 7.00 -18.03
CA PRO A 22 -13.41 8.13 -18.95
C PRO A 22 -12.06 8.81 -19.22
N ASP A 23 -11.90 9.37 -20.41
CA ASP A 23 -10.73 10.19 -20.73
C ASP A 23 -10.66 11.41 -19.79
N GLY A 24 -9.45 11.75 -19.36
CA GLY A 24 -9.23 12.83 -18.39
C GLY A 24 -9.60 12.48 -16.94
N ALA A 25 -9.94 11.21 -16.65
CA ALA A 25 -10.19 10.79 -15.27
C ALA A 25 -8.98 11.03 -14.37
N VAL A 26 -9.20 11.72 -13.26
CA VAL A 26 -8.17 11.93 -12.24
C VAL A 26 -7.92 10.64 -11.45
N GLN A 27 -6.66 10.25 -11.28
CA GLN A 27 -6.30 9.11 -10.43
C GLN A 27 -6.36 9.52 -8.95
N LEU A 28 -6.99 8.68 -8.13
CA LEU A 28 -7.32 8.96 -6.73
C LEU A 28 -6.85 7.88 -5.73
N SER A 29 -6.21 6.81 -6.20
CA SER A 29 -5.75 5.73 -5.34
C SER A 29 -4.45 6.09 -4.61
N PRO A 30 -4.38 5.91 -3.27
CA PRO A 30 -3.17 6.16 -2.50
C PRO A 30 -2.00 5.24 -2.91
N LEU A 31 -2.28 4.15 -3.63
CA LEU A 31 -1.28 3.20 -4.14
C LEU A 31 -0.64 3.63 -5.46
N VAL A 32 -1.02 4.79 -6.00
CA VAL A 32 -0.46 5.35 -7.24
C VAL A 32 0.28 6.66 -6.91
N PRO A 33 1.62 6.64 -6.80
CA PRO A 33 2.42 7.85 -6.56
C PRO A 33 2.07 9.00 -7.51
N GLY A 34 1.88 10.19 -6.95
CA GLY A 34 1.53 11.41 -7.70
C GLY A 34 0.03 11.58 -7.97
N SER A 35 -0.82 10.65 -7.53
CA SER A 35 -2.28 10.80 -7.58
C SER A 35 -2.80 11.86 -6.61
N GLU A 36 -4.02 12.34 -6.87
CA GLU A 36 -4.74 13.20 -5.93
C GLU A 36 -5.35 12.37 -4.78
N SER A 37 -5.64 13.01 -3.65
CA SER A 37 -6.29 12.35 -2.51
C SER A 37 -7.81 12.39 -2.64
N LEU A 38 -8.44 11.21 -2.60
CA LEU A 38 -9.90 11.10 -2.51
C LEU A 38 -10.45 11.71 -1.22
N GLU A 39 -9.68 11.63 -0.13
CA GLU A 39 -9.99 12.22 1.17
C GLU A 39 -10.05 13.75 1.14
N ASP A 40 -9.24 14.37 0.29
CA ASP A 40 -9.11 15.83 0.19
C ASP A 40 -10.09 16.46 -0.83
N LEU A 41 -10.76 15.64 -1.65
CA LEU A 41 -11.76 16.15 -2.59
C LEU A 41 -12.97 16.75 -1.86
N ALA A 42 -13.37 17.94 -2.32
CA ALA A 42 -14.60 18.59 -1.90
C ALA A 42 -15.83 17.71 -2.25
N PRO A 43 -16.90 17.74 -1.43
CA PRO A 43 -18.14 17.05 -1.78
C PRO A 43 -18.67 17.53 -3.14
N GLY A 44 -19.07 16.60 -4.01
CA GLY A 44 -19.58 16.94 -5.34
C GLY A 44 -18.53 17.30 -6.40
N ALA A 45 -17.24 17.14 -6.14
CA ALA A 45 -16.17 17.45 -7.09
C ALA A 45 -16.12 16.55 -8.34
N LEU A 46 -16.78 15.39 -8.32
CA LEU A 46 -16.75 14.41 -9.42
C LEU A 46 -18.13 14.21 -10.06
N ASP A 47 -18.17 14.07 -11.39
CA ASP A 47 -19.40 13.69 -12.12
C ASP A 47 -19.57 12.17 -12.24
N SER A 48 -18.45 11.46 -12.20
CA SER A 48 -18.35 10.03 -12.36
C SER A 48 -17.09 9.49 -11.69
N LEU A 49 -17.16 8.26 -11.18
CA LEU A 49 -16.03 7.60 -10.54
C LEU A 49 -16.04 6.10 -10.82
N THR A 50 -14.90 5.57 -11.26
CA THR A 50 -14.67 4.13 -11.37
C THR A 50 -13.73 3.66 -10.28
N VAL A 51 -14.15 2.69 -9.46
CA VAL A 51 -13.43 2.23 -8.28
C VAL A 51 -13.11 0.74 -8.39
N LEU A 52 -11.83 0.40 -8.56
CA LEU A 52 -11.35 -0.93 -8.21
C LEU A 52 -11.28 -1.01 -6.68
N ALA A 53 -12.29 -1.63 -6.07
CA ALA A 53 -12.50 -1.57 -4.64
C ALA A 53 -11.43 -2.39 -3.90
N PRO A 54 -10.87 -1.86 -2.80
CA PRO A 54 -9.83 -2.57 -2.06
C PRO A 54 -10.38 -3.80 -1.33
N PRO A 55 -9.51 -4.78 -1.01
CA PRO A 55 -9.93 -6.06 -0.43
C PRO A 55 -10.36 -5.95 1.04
N GLY A 56 -9.74 -5.06 1.81
CA GLY A 56 -10.01 -4.90 3.24
C GLY A 56 -11.40 -4.32 3.50
N THR A 57 -12.16 -4.86 4.45
CA THR A 57 -13.55 -4.41 4.70
C THR A 57 -13.65 -2.96 5.16
N LEU A 58 -12.84 -2.54 6.14
CA LEU A 58 -12.84 -1.15 6.62
C LEU A 58 -12.36 -0.19 5.54
N GLU A 59 -11.24 -0.54 4.88
CA GLU A 59 -10.68 0.24 3.77
C GLU A 59 -11.67 0.40 2.61
N ARG A 60 -12.36 -0.67 2.23
CA ARG A 60 -13.36 -0.65 1.16
C ARG A 60 -14.55 0.22 1.53
N ARG A 61 -15.13 0.03 2.72
CA ARG A 61 -16.26 0.85 3.17
C ARG A 61 -15.89 2.33 3.24
N HIS A 62 -14.69 2.64 3.73
CA HIS A 62 -14.15 4.00 3.75
C HIS A 62 -14.01 4.59 2.34
N THR A 63 -13.39 3.84 1.42
CA THR A 63 -13.22 4.25 0.01
C THR A 63 -14.56 4.48 -0.67
N LEU A 64 -15.53 3.58 -0.49
CA LEU A 64 -16.87 3.71 -1.07
C LEU A 64 -17.64 4.90 -0.48
N ALA A 65 -17.47 5.18 0.81
CA ALA A 65 -18.10 6.34 1.44
C ALA A 65 -17.50 7.66 0.94
N LEU A 66 -16.17 7.74 0.81
CA LEU A 66 -15.50 8.90 0.22
C LEU A 66 -15.86 9.09 -1.26
N ALA A 67 -15.95 8.00 -2.03
CA ALA A 67 -16.41 8.02 -3.42
C ALA A 67 -17.80 8.65 -3.55
N LEU A 68 -18.76 8.21 -2.72
CA LEU A 68 -20.11 8.78 -2.70
C LEU A 68 -20.14 10.23 -2.19
N ARG A 69 -19.25 10.62 -1.28
CA ARG A 69 -19.10 12.01 -0.85
C ARG A 69 -18.59 12.91 -1.98
N ALA A 70 -17.57 12.44 -2.70
CA ALA A 70 -16.90 13.19 -3.77
C ALA A 70 -17.76 13.34 -5.04
N LEU A 71 -18.70 12.42 -5.30
CA LEU A 71 -19.62 12.52 -6.43
C LEU A 71 -20.66 13.64 -6.22
N ALA A 72 -21.05 14.32 -7.30
CA ALA A 72 -22.21 15.20 -7.34
C ALA A 72 -23.51 14.37 -7.21
N PRO A 73 -24.63 14.93 -6.72
CA PRO A 73 -25.93 14.24 -6.74
C PRO A 73 -26.24 13.68 -8.15
N GLY A 74 -26.60 12.40 -8.23
CA GLY A 74 -26.80 11.71 -9.51
C GLY A 74 -25.54 11.30 -10.26
N GLY A 75 -24.34 11.64 -9.77
CA GLY A 75 -23.06 11.27 -10.38
C GLY A 75 -22.87 9.76 -10.45
N ALA A 76 -22.28 9.29 -11.55
CA ALA A 76 -22.16 7.87 -11.85
C ALA A 76 -21.06 7.19 -11.02
N LEU A 77 -21.34 6.02 -10.47
CA LEU A 77 -20.36 5.21 -9.74
C LEU A 77 -20.33 3.79 -10.31
N THR A 78 -19.16 3.39 -10.80
CA THR A 78 -18.87 1.99 -11.16
C THR A 78 -17.88 1.42 -10.17
N VAL A 79 -18.25 0.35 -9.47
CA VAL A 79 -17.40 -0.32 -8.48
C VAL A 79 -17.18 -1.76 -8.91
N LEU A 80 -15.94 -2.20 -8.91
CA LEU A 80 -15.60 -3.60 -9.18
C LEU A 80 -14.54 -4.12 -8.22
N ALA A 81 -14.63 -5.41 -7.92
CA ALA A 81 -13.58 -6.14 -7.19
C ALA A 81 -13.67 -7.64 -7.49
N PRO A 82 -12.55 -8.39 -7.38
CA PRO A 82 -12.58 -9.85 -7.44
C PRO A 82 -13.55 -10.43 -6.41
N LYS A 83 -14.30 -11.48 -6.78
CA LYS A 83 -15.35 -12.07 -5.93
C LYS A 83 -14.83 -12.55 -4.57
N ASP A 84 -13.63 -13.11 -4.57
CA ASP A 84 -12.88 -13.58 -3.40
C ASP A 84 -12.23 -12.44 -2.62
N LYS A 85 -11.86 -11.34 -3.28
CA LYS A 85 -11.28 -10.13 -2.69
C LYS A 85 -12.30 -9.00 -2.47
N GLY A 86 -13.40 -9.32 -1.78
CA GLY A 86 -14.38 -8.33 -1.35
C GLY A 86 -15.53 -8.05 -2.31
N GLY A 87 -15.43 -8.45 -3.59
CA GLY A 87 -16.46 -8.23 -4.61
C GLY A 87 -17.84 -8.73 -4.22
N SER A 88 -17.92 -9.89 -3.56
CA SER A 88 -19.21 -10.46 -3.10
C SER A 88 -19.93 -9.61 -2.03
N ARG A 89 -19.27 -8.61 -1.44
CA ARG A 89 -19.83 -7.73 -0.40
C ARG A 89 -20.30 -6.37 -0.94
N LEU A 90 -19.91 -6.01 -2.17
CA LEU A 90 -20.16 -4.69 -2.77
C LEU A 90 -21.64 -4.33 -2.76
N ALA A 91 -22.50 -5.26 -3.17
CA ALA A 91 -23.94 -5.04 -3.22
C ALA A 91 -24.51 -4.59 -1.88
N ARG A 92 -24.20 -5.37 -0.83
CA ARG A 92 -24.68 -5.09 0.52
C ARG A 92 -24.13 -3.77 1.07
N GLU A 93 -22.85 -3.47 0.82
CA GLU A 93 -22.22 -2.24 1.28
C GLU A 93 -22.81 -1.00 0.60
N LEU A 94 -22.96 -1.01 -0.73
CA LEU A 94 -23.53 0.11 -1.49
C LEU A 94 -25.03 0.30 -1.21
N SER A 95 -25.82 -0.78 -1.11
CA SER A 95 -27.21 -0.70 -0.66
C SER A 95 -27.33 -0.12 0.75
N GLY A 96 -26.38 -0.42 1.63
CA GLY A 96 -26.32 0.16 2.99
C GLY A 96 -26.07 1.69 3.00
N PHE A 97 -25.50 2.24 1.93
CA PHE A 97 -25.38 3.68 1.71
C PHE A 97 -26.59 4.29 0.97
N GLY A 98 -27.64 3.50 0.69
CA GLY A 98 -28.85 3.94 -0.01
C GLY A 98 -28.76 3.90 -1.54
N CYS A 99 -27.74 3.26 -2.11
CA CYS A 99 -27.56 3.18 -3.55
C CYS A 99 -28.53 2.17 -4.20
N ARG A 100 -29.04 2.51 -5.39
CA ARG A 100 -29.79 1.58 -6.25
C ARG A 100 -28.83 0.91 -7.23
N LEU A 101 -28.83 -0.42 -7.28
CA LEU A 101 -27.75 -1.17 -7.91
C LEU A 101 -28.15 -1.81 -9.22
N ASP A 102 -27.28 -1.71 -10.22
CA ASP A 102 -27.20 -2.60 -11.37
C ASP A 102 -25.97 -3.50 -11.19
N GLU A 103 -26.18 -4.81 -11.09
CA GLU A 103 -25.14 -5.77 -10.74
C GLU A 103 -24.84 -6.73 -11.88
N SER A 104 -23.57 -6.92 -12.16
CA SER A 104 -23.08 -7.89 -13.14
C SER A 104 -21.82 -8.60 -12.63
N ALA A 105 -21.39 -9.65 -13.34
CA ALA A 105 -20.15 -10.35 -13.03
C ALA A 105 -19.46 -10.76 -14.33
N LYS A 106 -18.14 -10.58 -14.37
CA LYS A 106 -17.29 -10.95 -15.51
C LYS A 106 -15.87 -11.22 -15.01
N SER A 107 -15.16 -12.18 -15.61
CA SER A 107 -13.76 -12.51 -15.28
C SER A 107 -13.48 -12.62 -13.77
N HIS A 108 -14.34 -13.36 -13.04
CA HIS A 108 -14.28 -13.53 -11.57
C HIS A 108 -14.45 -12.26 -10.73
N HIS A 109 -14.85 -11.13 -11.33
CA HIS A 109 -15.17 -9.90 -10.62
C HIS A 109 -16.69 -9.76 -10.41
N ARG A 110 -17.06 -9.09 -9.31
CA ARG A 110 -18.38 -8.47 -9.15
C ARG A 110 -18.25 -7.02 -9.62
N ILE A 111 -19.20 -6.57 -10.42
CA ILE A 111 -19.27 -5.20 -10.95
C ILE A 111 -20.63 -4.63 -10.55
N VAL A 112 -20.64 -3.50 -9.85
CA VAL A 112 -21.84 -2.80 -9.42
C VAL A 112 -21.83 -1.40 -10.02
N ARG A 113 -22.87 -1.06 -10.77
CA ARG A 113 -23.11 0.28 -11.31
C ARG A 113 -24.24 0.93 -10.52
N THR A 114 -24.05 2.19 -10.17
CA THR A 114 -25.04 2.97 -9.43
C THR A 114 -24.83 4.46 -9.71
N VAL A 115 -25.69 5.28 -9.13
CA VAL A 115 -25.52 6.73 -9.06
C VAL A 115 -25.52 7.16 -7.60
N ARG A 116 -24.85 8.26 -7.29
CA ARG A 116 -24.91 8.83 -5.95
C ARG A 116 -26.37 9.21 -5.62
N PRO A 117 -26.96 8.69 -4.54
CA PRO A 117 -28.31 9.08 -4.12
C PRO A 117 -28.32 10.53 -3.62
N ASP A 118 -29.50 11.17 -3.61
CA ASP A 118 -29.65 12.54 -3.11
C ASP A 118 -29.24 12.66 -1.64
N ALA A 119 -29.62 11.66 -0.84
CA ALA A 119 -29.33 11.58 0.59
C ALA A 119 -28.71 10.20 0.95
N PRO A 120 -27.39 10.01 0.76
CA PRO A 120 -26.71 8.78 1.17
C PRO A 120 -26.69 8.65 2.70
N SER A 121 -26.84 7.44 3.21
CA SER A 121 -26.88 7.14 4.65
C SER A 121 -25.55 6.61 5.17
N GLY A 122 -25.09 7.09 6.33
CA GLY A 122 -23.96 6.46 7.05
C GLY A 122 -22.56 6.69 6.43
N LEU A 123 -22.40 7.67 5.54
CA LEU A 123 -21.09 8.01 4.97
C LEU A 123 -20.09 8.43 6.05
N ASP A 124 -20.46 9.36 6.92
CA ASP A 124 -19.55 9.92 7.94
C ASP A 124 -19.01 8.84 8.89
N ALA A 125 -19.87 7.89 9.30
CA ALA A 125 -19.46 6.77 10.14
C ALA A 125 -18.44 5.87 9.43
N ALA A 126 -18.69 5.49 8.17
CA ALA A 126 -17.77 4.68 7.38
C ALA A 126 -16.45 5.42 7.08
N ILE A 127 -16.51 6.74 6.86
CA ILE A 127 -15.32 7.57 6.71
C ILE A 127 -14.51 7.56 8.01
N ALA A 128 -15.14 7.78 9.17
CA ALA A 128 -14.46 7.77 10.46
C ALA A 128 -13.83 6.40 10.81
N GLU A 129 -14.53 5.29 10.54
CA GLU A 129 -14.03 3.93 10.80
C GLU A 129 -12.71 3.59 10.07
N GLY A 130 -12.57 4.09 8.83
CA GLY A 130 -11.38 3.88 7.99
C GLY A 130 -10.37 5.02 8.00
N ALA A 131 -10.58 6.06 8.79
CA ALA A 131 -9.68 7.20 8.87
C ALA A 131 -8.34 6.84 9.55
N PRO A 132 -7.26 7.61 9.27
CA PRO A 132 -6.02 7.53 10.03
C PRO A 132 -6.26 7.76 11.53
N ARG A 133 -5.61 6.96 12.37
CA ARG A 133 -5.74 7.02 13.83
C ARG A 133 -4.44 6.63 14.51
N ARG A 134 -4.28 7.02 15.77
CA ARG A 134 -3.28 6.43 16.64
C ARG A 134 -3.86 5.14 17.23
N ASP A 135 -3.12 4.05 17.13
CA ASP A 135 -3.45 2.78 17.77
C ASP A 135 -2.64 2.65 19.06
N ASP A 136 -3.33 2.57 20.20
CA ASP A 136 -2.69 2.55 21.52
C ASP A 136 -1.91 1.24 21.77
N GLY A 137 -2.34 0.13 21.17
CA GLY A 137 -1.66 -1.17 21.29
C GLY A 137 -0.34 -1.21 20.54
N LEU A 138 -0.27 -0.54 19.38
CA LEU A 138 0.95 -0.38 18.60
C LEU A 138 1.79 0.81 19.08
N GLY A 139 1.18 1.82 19.70
CA GLY A 139 1.79 3.12 19.99
C GLY A 139 2.03 3.99 18.75
N LEU A 140 1.51 3.58 17.58
CA LEU A 140 1.79 4.15 16.26
C LEU A 140 0.53 4.73 15.61
N TRP A 141 0.71 5.76 14.77
CA TRP A 141 -0.27 6.14 13.75
C TRP A 141 -0.41 5.04 12.71
N THR A 142 -1.65 4.79 12.31
CA THR A 142 -2.03 3.72 11.38
C THR A 142 -3.33 4.05 10.65
N GLN A 143 -3.65 3.28 9.61
CA GLN A 143 -4.89 3.39 8.87
C GLN A 143 -5.26 2.02 8.24
N PRO A 144 -6.55 1.61 8.28
CA PRO A 144 -7.01 0.44 7.55
C PRO A 144 -6.65 0.50 6.05
N GLY A 145 -6.02 -0.56 5.56
CA GLY A 145 -5.51 -0.67 4.20
C GLY A 145 -3.98 -0.70 4.13
N ILE A 146 -3.29 -0.12 5.12
CA ILE A 146 -1.84 -0.28 5.25
C ILE A 146 -1.53 -1.73 5.66
N PHE A 147 -0.41 -2.28 5.18
CA PHE A 147 0.05 -3.61 5.57
C PHE A 147 0.17 -3.73 7.09
N SER A 148 -0.44 -4.79 7.64
CA SER A 148 -0.46 -5.06 9.08
C SER A 148 -0.90 -3.87 9.95
N TRP A 149 -1.82 -3.02 9.47
CA TRP A 149 -2.20 -1.77 10.12
C TRP A 149 -2.63 -1.88 11.62
N ASN A 150 -3.07 -3.05 12.09
CA ASN A 150 -3.56 -3.26 13.45
C ASN A 150 -2.75 -4.24 14.31
N ARG A 151 -1.56 -4.65 13.86
CA ARG A 151 -0.69 -5.59 14.59
C ARG A 151 0.74 -5.52 14.07
N ILE A 152 1.70 -6.04 14.82
CA ILE A 152 3.04 -6.29 14.28
C ILE A 152 3.00 -7.57 13.46
N ASP A 153 3.48 -7.51 12.22
CA ASP A 153 3.60 -8.70 11.36
C ASP A 153 4.68 -9.66 11.91
N PRO A 154 4.43 -10.97 12.02
CA PRO A 154 5.42 -11.91 12.55
C PRO A 154 6.72 -11.98 11.72
N GLY A 155 6.64 -11.77 10.40
CA GLY A 155 7.82 -11.70 9.54
C GLY A 155 8.66 -10.45 9.82
N THR A 156 8.00 -9.30 10.03
CA THR A 156 8.65 -8.06 10.51
C THR A 156 9.28 -8.27 11.90
N ALA A 157 8.56 -8.88 12.84
CA ALA A 157 9.08 -9.13 14.19
C ALA A 157 10.33 -10.02 14.17
N LEU A 158 10.29 -11.13 13.41
CA LEU A 158 11.43 -12.02 13.23
C LEU A 158 12.62 -11.29 12.59
N LEU A 159 12.37 -10.41 11.62
CA LEU A 159 13.43 -9.60 11.02
C LEU A 159 14.09 -8.70 12.06
N ILE A 160 13.31 -7.99 12.88
CA ILE A 160 13.83 -7.12 13.96
C ILE A 160 14.68 -7.91 14.95
N GLU A 161 14.22 -9.07 15.39
CA GLU A 161 14.95 -9.95 16.32
C GLU A 161 16.28 -10.46 15.74
N THR A 162 16.38 -10.56 14.41
CA THR A 162 17.54 -11.10 13.70
C THR A 162 18.52 -10.01 13.24
N LEU A 163 18.07 -8.75 13.16
CA LEU A 163 18.88 -7.65 12.66
C LEU A 163 20.08 -7.36 13.57
N PRO A 164 21.30 -7.25 13.02
CA PRO A 164 22.44 -6.75 13.77
C PRO A 164 22.34 -5.22 13.90
N ALA A 165 23.18 -4.64 14.75
CA ALA A 165 23.35 -3.19 14.77
C ALA A 165 23.94 -2.71 13.42
N LEU A 166 23.09 -2.07 12.60
CA LEU A 166 23.47 -1.55 11.29
C LEU A 166 24.26 -0.24 11.39
N SER A 167 24.91 0.17 10.31
CA SER A 167 25.71 1.40 10.26
C SER A 167 25.75 1.99 8.86
N GLY A 168 25.97 3.31 8.77
CA GLY A 168 26.04 4.02 7.50
C GLY A 168 24.67 4.49 7.00
N ARG A 169 24.51 4.58 5.68
CA ARG A 169 23.28 5.02 5.00
C ARG A 169 22.50 3.79 4.55
N GLY A 170 21.19 3.76 4.80
CA GLY A 170 20.36 2.66 4.33
C GLY A 170 18.97 3.05 3.86
N ALA A 171 18.21 2.03 3.47
CA ALA A 171 16.81 2.18 3.09
C ALA A 171 15.92 1.07 3.67
N ASP A 172 14.65 1.41 3.91
CA ASP A 172 13.55 0.51 4.23
C ASP A 172 12.57 0.53 3.05
N LEU A 173 12.50 -0.57 2.29
CA LEU A 173 11.67 -0.67 1.08
C LEU A 173 10.34 -1.37 1.39
N GLY A 174 9.23 -0.65 1.20
CA GLY A 174 7.92 -1.04 1.70
C GLY A 174 7.79 -0.76 3.20
N CYS A 175 8.11 0.48 3.60
CA CYS A 175 8.29 0.81 5.03
C CYS A 175 7.01 0.70 5.87
N GLY A 176 5.82 0.71 5.27
CA GLY A 176 4.55 0.54 5.97
C GLY A 176 4.36 1.58 7.07
N LEU A 177 4.21 1.13 8.31
CA LEU A 177 4.08 2.01 9.48
C LEU A 177 5.42 2.54 10.03
N GLY A 178 6.57 2.18 9.44
CA GLY A 178 7.90 2.56 9.91
C GLY A 178 8.45 1.68 11.04
N ILE A 179 7.87 0.50 11.25
CA ILE A 179 8.25 -0.41 12.36
C ILE A 179 9.73 -0.84 12.24
N LEU A 180 10.18 -1.23 11.04
CA LEU A 180 11.58 -1.63 10.81
C LEU A 180 12.53 -0.45 11.02
N ALA A 181 12.12 0.77 10.64
CA ALA A 181 12.92 1.97 10.83
C ALA A 181 13.28 2.22 12.30
N HIS A 182 12.36 1.99 13.24
CA HIS A 182 12.67 2.11 14.68
C HIS A 182 13.78 1.15 15.12
N ALA A 183 13.73 -0.11 14.68
CA ALA A 183 14.77 -1.10 15.00
C ALA A 183 16.13 -0.73 14.38
N VAL A 184 16.13 -0.26 13.12
CA VAL A 184 17.35 0.20 12.44
C VAL A 184 17.97 1.41 13.14
N LEU A 185 17.16 2.41 13.49
CA LEU A 185 17.60 3.68 14.07
C LEU A 185 18.04 3.58 15.53
N ALA A 186 17.74 2.46 16.21
CA ALA A 186 18.29 2.14 17.52
C ALA A 186 19.84 2.07 17.51
N SER A 187 20.44 1.81 16.34
CA SER A 187 21.89 1.96 16.17
C SER A 187 22.25 3.44 15.90
N PRO A 188 23.08 4.07 16.76
CA PRO A 188 23.56 5.44 16.53
C PRO A 188 24.54 5.54 15.36
N LYS A 189 25.00 4.40 14.83
CA LYS A 189 25.91 4.34 13.67
C LYS A 189 25.16 4.50 12.35
N VAL A 190 23.83 4.42 12.34
CA VAL A 190 23.02 4.75 11.16
C VAL A 190 23.03 6.26 11.00
N THR A 191 23.53 6.72 9.86
CA THR A 191 23.75 8.13 9.52
C THR A 191 22.61 8.71 8.69
N ALA A 192 21.91 7.88 7.92
CA ALA A 192 20.72 8.25 7.17
C ALA A 192 19.87 7.01 6.87
N LEU A 193 18.55 7.17 6.85
CA LEU A 193 17.61 6.11 6.50
C LEU A 193 16.52 6.64 5.56
N ALA A 194 16.40 6.05 4.37
CA ALA A 194 15.34 6.35 3.42
C ALA A 194 14.19 5.34 3.57
N LEU A 195 12.99 5.81 3.87
CA LEU A 195 11.77 5.03 3.88
C LEU A 195 11.04 5.26 2.56
N VAL A 196 10.74 4.18 1.84
CA VAL A 196 10.08 4.24 0.54
C VAL A 196 8.86 3.33 0.57
N ASP A 197 7.70 3.87 0.23
CA ASP A 197 6.46 3.11 0.12
C ASP A 197 5.58 3.67 -1.00
N ASN A 198 4.84 2.78 -1.68
CA ASN A 198 3.94 3.18 -2.75
C ASN A 198 2.56 3.59 -2.22
N ASP A 199 2.24 3.27 -0.96
CA ASP A 199 1.02 3.68 -0.30
C ASP A 199 1.21 5.04 0.39
N ARG A 200 0.51 6.06 -0.11
CA ARG A 200 0.51 7.41 0.49
C ARG A 200 0.18 7.38 1.98
N ARG A 201 -0.74 6.49 2.38
CA ARG A 201 -1.18 6.34 3.78
C ARG A 201 -0.06 5.80 4.66
N ALA A 202 0.70 4.83 4.15
CA ALA A 202 1.89 4.29 4.81
C ALA A 202 2.96 5.37 4.99
N VAL A 203 3.20 6.19 3.95
CA VAL A 203 4.12 7.32 4.01
C VAL A 203 3.71 8.35 5.05
N GLU A 204 2.43 8.74 5.07
CA GLU A 204 1.89 9.69 6.05
C GLU A 204 1.98 9.14 7.48
N ALA A 205 1.67 7.85 7.69
CA ALA A 205 1.81 7.18 8.98
C ALA A 205 3.29 7.10 9.41
N SER A 206 4.18 6.66 8.52
CA SER A 206 5.62 6.57 8.76
C SER A 206 6.24 7.91 9.14
N ARG A 207 5.84 9.02 8.50
CA ARG A 207 6.29 10.37 8.86
C ARG A 207 5.91 10.77 10.29
N ARG A 208 4.75 10.32 10.77
CA ARG A 208 4.30 10.60 12.15
C ARG A 208 4.93 9.66 13.17
N ASN A 209 5.22 8.42 12.76
CA ASN A 209 5.77 7.38 13.63
C ASN A 209 7.28 7.53 13.82
N VAL A 210 7.99 7.93 12.76
CA VAL A 210 9.44 8.00 12.72
C VAL A 210 9.90 9.45 12.59
N ASP A 211 9.67 10.24 13.64
CA ASP A 211 10.13 11.62 13.75
C ASP A 211 11.62 11.67 14.14
N GLU A 212 12.49 11.48 13.14
CA GLU A 212 13.95 11.42 13.32
C GLU A 212 14.68 12.24 12.22
N PRO A 213 15.59 13.18 12.57
CA PRO A 213 16.32 14.00 11.60
C PRO A 213 17.12 13.25 10.51
N ARG A 214 17.51 12.00 10.76
CA ARG A 214 18.23 11.10 9.84
C ARG A 214 17.32 10.45 8.81
N VAL A 215 16.00 10.62 8.93
CA VAL A 215 15.00 9.91 8.13
C VAL A 215 14.45 10.78 7.01
N THR A 216 14.31 10.17 5.84
CA THR A 216 13.54 10.73 4.72
C THR A 216 12.44 9.74 4.36
N VAL A 217 11.22 10.22 4.09
CA VAL A 217 10.08 9.37 3.73
C VAL A 217 9.51 9.79 2.39
N THR A 218 9.57 8.89 1.41
CA THR A 218 9.23 9.15 0.01
C THR A 218 8.04 8.31 -0.41
N TRP A 219 7.04 8.96 -1.01
CA TRP A 219 5.93 8.30 -1.69
C TRP A 219 6.33 7.96 -3.11
N ALA A 220 6.74 6.71 -3.32
CA ALA A 220 7.22 6.24 -4.60
C ALA A 220 7.09 4.72 -4.70
N ASP A 221 7.00 4.22 -5.93
CA ASP A 221 7.18 2.81 -6.20
C ASP A 221 8.66 2.47 -6.05
N ALA A 222 9.02 1.67 -5.06
CA ALA A 222 10.41 1.28 -4.82
C ALA A 222 11.07 0.67 -6.06
N ARG A 223 10.30 0.06 -6.99
CA ARG A 223 10.82 -0.50 -8.24
C ARG A 223 11.34 0.56 -9.22
N ALA A 224 10.91 1.82 -9.09
CA ALA A 224 11.35 2.91 -9.94
C ALA A 224 12.84 3.21 -9.71
N ALA A 225 13.53 3.65 -10.77
CA ALA A 225 14.99 3.76 -10.77
C ALA A 225 15.49 4.83 -9.78
N ASP A 226 14.73 5.92 -9.63
CA ASP A 226 15.01 7.13 -8.86
C ASP A 226 14.32 7.14 -7.48
N ALA A 227 13.51 6.14 -7.16
CA ALA A 227 12.79 6.06 -5.89
C ALA A 227 13.69 5.75 -4.69
N VAL A 228 14.83 5.09 -4.92
CA VAL A 228 15.73 4.61 -3.86
C VAL A 228 17.12 5.24 -4.01
N PRO A 229 17.70 5.85 -2.96
CA PRO A 229 19.05 6.40 -3.04
C PRO A 229 20.10 5.34 -3.37
N GLU A 230 21.17 5.75 -4.05
CA GLU A 230 22.28 4.86 -4.41
C GLU A 230 23.41 4.85 -3.37
N ARG A 231 24.29 3.84 -3.53
CA ARG A 231 25.50 3.61 -2.73
C ARG A 231 25.18 3.42 -1.24
N LEU A 232 24.10 2.70 -0.96
CA LEU A 232 23.67 2.36 0.39
C LEU A 232 24.59 1.31 1.02
N ASP A 233 24.79 1.44 2.33
CA ASP A 233 25.48 0.46 3.17
C ASP A 233 24.59 -0.74 3.45
N PHE A 234 23.28 -0.52 3.62
CA PHE A 234 22.31 -1.57 3.86
C PHE A 234 20.93 -1.26 3.28
N VAL A 235 20.14 -2.31 3.05
CA VAL A 235 18.71 -2.23 2.77
C VAL A 235 18.00 -3.23 3.69
N VAL A 236 16.89 -2.83 4.30
CA VAL A 236 15.96 -3.72 5.00
C VAL A 236 14.63 -3.75 4.25
N MET A 237 13.93 -4.89 4.25
CA MET A 237 12.58 -4.95 3.68
C MET A 237 11.77 -6.14 4.21
N ASN A 238 10.46 -5.91 4.38
CA ASN A 238 9.43 -6.94 4.39
C ASN A 238 8.55 -6.72 3.14
N PRO A 239 8.92 -7.29 1.98
CA PRO A 239 8.18 -7.06 0.75
C PRO A 239 6.72 -7.53 0.85
N PRO A 240 5.79 -6.96 0.06
CA PRO A 240 4.40 -7.40 0.07
C PRO A 240 4.27 -8.86 -0.40
N PHE A 241 3.77 -9.72 0.48
CA PHE A 241 3.43 -11.12 0.17
C PHE A 241 2.00 -11.38 0.60
N HIS A 242 1.12 -11.75 -0.32
CA HIS A 242 -0.27 -11.99 0.04
C HIS A 242 -0.60 -13.47 -0.06
N ASP A 243 -0.25 -14.15 -1.17
CA ASP A 243 -0.64 -15.56 -1.34
C ASP A 243 0.35 -16.40 -2.20
N GLY A 244 1.53 -15.87 -2.53
CA GLY A 244 2.53 -16.61 -3.32
C GLY A 244 2.17 -16.77 -4.81
N GLY A 245 1.23 -15.94 -5.30
CA GLY A 245 0.90 -15.85 -6.72
C GLY A 245 2.08 -15.38 -7.58
N ALA A 246 1.97 -15.57 -8.90
CA ALA A 246 3.04 -15.21 -9.83
C ALA A 246 3.42 -13.72 -9.78
N GLU A 247 2.42 -12.84 -9.58
CA GLU A 247 2.60 -11.40 -9.43
C GLU A 247 3.35 -11.04 -8.14
N ASP A 248 2.95 -11.61 -6.99
CA ASP A 248 3.65 -11.43 -5.70
C ASP A 248 5.12 -11.87 -5.78
N ARG A 249 5.37 -13.00 -6.45
CA ARG A 249 6.73 -13.48 -6.68
C ARG A 249 7.54 -12.50 -7.54
N ALA A 250 6.99 -12.06 -8.67
CA ALA A 250 7.65 -11.10 -9.55
C ALA A 250 7.93 -9.76 -8.84
N LEU A 251 7.00 -9.32 -8.01
CA LEU A 251 7.14 -8.11 -7.20
C LEU A 251 8.29 -8.22 -6.19
N GLY A 252 8.34 -9.28 -5.39
CA GLY A 252 9.45 -9.51 -4.46
C GLY A 252 10.81 -9.64 -5.16
N GLN A 253 10.85 -10.30 -6.32
CA GLN A 253 12.07 -10.38 -7.13
C GLN A 253 12.53 -9.00 -7.65
N ALA A 254 11.58 -8.15 -8.07
CA ALA A 254 11.89 -6.77 -8.47
C ALA A 254 12.47 -5.96 -7.31
N PHE A 255 11.92 -6.11 -6.10
CA PHE A 255 12.44 -5.48 -4.88
C PHE A 255 13.87 -5.95 -4.57
N ILE A 256 14.15 -7.26 -4.67
CA ILE A 256 15.50 -7.82 -4.46
C ILE A 256 16.50 -7.21 -5.44
N ARG A 257 16.16 -7.15 -6.74
CA ARG A 257 17.04 -6.57 -7.76
C ARG A 257 17.27 -5.08 -7.52
N ARG A 258 16.23 -4.35 -7.11
CA ARG A 258 16.34 -2.92 -6.79
C ARG A 258 17.25 -2.68 -5.58
N ALA A 259 17.09 -3.47 -4.51
CA ALA A 259 17.95 -3.38 -3.34
C ALA A 259 19.41 -3.64 -3.72
N ALA A 260 19.68 -4.72 -4.49
CA ALA A 260 21.01 -5.03 -5.00
C ALA A 260 21.59 -3.88 -5.83
N ALA A 261 20.80 -3.25 -6.70
CA ALA A 261 21.23 -2.11 -7.50
C ALA A 261 21.59 -0.87 -6.66
N ALA A 262 20.82 -0.59 -5.59
CA ALA A 262 21.03 0.55 -4.71
C ALA A 262 22.24 0.41 -3.78
N LEU A 263 22.64 -0.82 -3.44
CA LEU A 263 23.76 -1.10 -2.53
C LEU A 263 25.13 -0.78 -3.15
N ARG A 264 26.05 -0.26 -2.33
CA ARG A 264 27.48 -0.19 -2.69
C ARG A 264 28.13 -1.58 -2.65
N PRO A 265 29.32 -1.79 -3.25
CA PRO A 265 30.08 -3.03 -3.04
C PRO A 265 30.29 -3.32 -1.54
N GLY A 266 30.00 -4.54 -1.11
CA GLY A 266 30.05 -4.96 0.29
C GLY A 266 28.82 -4.59 1.14
N GLY A 267 27.86 -3.83 0.60
CA GLY A 267 26.60 -3.52 1.25
C GLY A 267 25.70 -4.74 1.40
N THR A 268 24.75 -4.69 2.35
CA THR A 268 23.91 -5.85 2.71
C THR A 268 22.42 -5.60 2.53
N LEU A 269 21.71 -6.60 2.04
CA LEU A 269 20.26 -6.67 2.08
C LEU A 269 19.84 -7.60 3.24
N TRP A 270 18.91 -7.13 4.05
CA TRP A 270 18.20 -7.92 5.05
C TRP A 270 16.73 -8.00 4.64
N LEU A 271 16.25 -9.21 4.37
CA LEU A 271 14.87 -9.40 3.93
C LEU A 271 14.19 -10.52 4.71
N THR A 272 12.92 -10.34 4.99
CA THR A 272 12.03 -11.42 5.39
C THR A 272 11.23 -11.91 4.19
N ALA A 273 10.91 -13.21 4.17
CA ALA A 273 10.08 -13.82 3.16
C ALA A 273 9.30 -14.99 3.75
N ASN A 274 8.12 -15.29 3.20
CA ASN A 274 7.46 -16.55 3.51
C ASN A 274 8.34 -17.74 3.07
N THR A 275 8.36 -18.83 3.85
CA THR A 275 9.22 -19.99 3.60
C THR A 275 9.04 -20.62 2.22
N HIS A 276 7.80 -20.63 1.72
CA HIS A 276 7.45 -21.20 0.42
C HIS A 276 7.87 -20.35 -0.79
N LEU A 277 8.28 -19.08 -0.59
CA LEU A 277 8.68 -18.20 -1.68
C LEU A 277 10.13 -18.48 -2.11
N PRO A 278 10.39 -18.78 -3.40
CA PRO A 278 11.71 -19.24 -3.85
C PRO A 278 12.64 -18.06 -4.21
N TYR A 279 12.91 -17.15 -3.29
CA TYR A 279 13.74 -15.97 -3.54
C TYR A 279 15.24 -16.25 -3.58
N GLU A 280 15.68 -17.41 -3.09
CA GLU A 280 17.09 -17.83 -3.08
C GLU A 280 17.72 -17.79 -4.47
N ALA A 281 16.95 -18.18 -5.51
CA ALA A 281 17.41 -18.11 -6.88
C ALA A 281 17.73 -16.67 -7.30
N THR A 282 16.80 -15.74 -7.09
CA THR A 282 17.00 -14.32 -7.42
C THR A 282 18.05 -13.67 -6.54
N LEU A 283 18.17 -14.07 -5.27
CA LEU A 283 19.24 -13.59 -4.39
C LEU A 283 20.61 -14.04 -4.90
N GLY A 284 20.76 -15.31 -5.28
CA GLY A 284 22.00 -15.87 -5.84
C GLY A 284 22.38 -15.29 -7.21
N GLU A 285 21.41 -14.77 -7.96
CA GLU A 285 21.67 -14.07 -9.23
C GLU A 285 22.36 -12.71 -9.03
N VAL A 286 22.03 -11.98 -7.95
CA VAL A 286 22.41 -10.56 -7.79
C VAL A 286 23.29 -10.25 -6.58
N PHE A 287 23.54 -11.23 -5.71
CA PHE A 287 24.43 -11.11 -4.55
C PHE A 287 25.53 -12.16 -4.58
N ARG A 288 26.69 -11.81 -4.03
CA ARG A 288 27.86 -12.69 -3.95
C ARG A 288 27.69 -13.78 -2.89
N GLU A 289 27.04 -13.44 -1.79
CA GLU A 289 26.82 -14.32 -0.64
C GLU A 289 25.39 -14.15 -0.14
N VAL A 290 24.71 -15.26 0.14
CA VAL A 290 23.34 -15.30 0.67
C VAL A 290 23.33 -16.27 1.84
N THR A 291 23.00 -15.77 3.03
CA THR A 291 22.93 -16.55 4.26
C THR A 291 21.52 -16.46 4.85
N GLN A 292 20.88 -17.61 5.06
CA GLN A 292 19.66 -17.68 5.86
C GLN A 292 20.02 -17.52 7.34
N ARG A 293 19.58 -16.42 7.95
CA ARG A 293 19.90 -16.06 9.33
C ARG A 293 18.91 -16.61 10.35
N ALA A 294 17.63 -16.75 9.96
CA ALA A 294 16.60 -17.32 10.82
C ALA A 294 15.48 -17.95 9.99
N VAL A 295 14.76 -18.91 10.58
CA VAL A 295 13.49 -19.45 10.08
C VAL A 295 12.58 -19.71 11.27
N ALA A 296 11.42 -19.06 11.29
CA ALA A 296 10.42 -19.25 12.34
C ALA A 296 9.05 -18.77 11.85
N GLN A 297 7.98 -19.35 12.41
CA GLN A 297 6.60 -18.87 12.21
C GLN A 297 6.16 -18.79 10.72
N GLY A 298 6.74 -19.62 9.85
CA GLY A 298 6.45 -19.61 8.41
C GLY A 298 7.24 -18.57 7.60
N TYR A 299 8.17 -17.86 8.24
CA TYR A 299 9.05 -16.87 7.63
C TYR A 299 10.52 -17.30 7.67
N LYS A 300 11.31 -16.79 6.74
CA LYS A 300 12.77 -16.91 6.69
C LYS A 300 13.40 -15.52 6.54
N ILE A 301 14.50 -15.31 7.25
CA ILE A 301 15.30 -14.09 7.18
C ILE A 301 16.58 -14.38 6.39
N HIS A 302 16.83 -13.62 5.35
CA HIS A 302 18.08 -13.68 4.59
C HIS A 302 18.91 -12.42 4.81
N GLU A 303 20.20 -12.61 5.02
CA GLU A 303 21.23 -11.60 4.75
C GLU A 303 21.85 -11.92 3.38
N ALA A 304 21.91 -10.94 2.49
CA ALA A 304 22.60 -11.06 1.22
C ALA A 304 23.62 -9.93 1.04
N ARG A 305 24.84 -10.25 0.60
CA ARG A 305 25.96 -9.30 0.49
C ARG A 305 26.40 -9.11 -0.96
N LYS A 306 26.54 -7.85 -1.36
CA LYS A 306 26.96 -7.46 -2.71
C LYS A 306 28.47 -7.62 -2.91
#